data_AF-G7VWE3-F1
#
_entry.id   AF-G7VWE3-F1
#
_cell.length_a   1.000
_cell.length_b   1.000
_cell.length_c   1.000
_cell.angle_alpha   90.00
_cell.angle_beta   90.00
_cell.angle_gamma   90.00
#
_symmetry.space_group_name_H-M   'P 1'
#
loop_
_entity.id
_entity.type
_entity.pdbx_description
1 polymer ?
#
loop_
_entity_poly.entity_id
_entity_poly.type
_entity_poly.pdbx_seq_one_letter_code
_entity_poly.pdbx_strand_id
1 'polypeptide(L)'
;MNKHATGQSETVGSDVQGEETQNEEAQYEKIQYEKIQYAESRGCQSKTLGASGHLLVCRCEEVSMAQLEQACRMGVDTVRQLKMATRVTMGACQGRVCRPLVESWFYSQYPAARREAELLSQRPPVRPVTFGQLAEGGSL
;
A
#
# COMPACT_ATOMS: atom_id res chain seq x y z
N MET A 1 55.64 20.43 16.62
CA MET A 1 55.45 19.04 17.11
C MET A 1 54.97 18.16 15.97
N ASN A 2 55.75 17.10 15.68
CA ASN A 2 55.54 15.85 14.92
C ASN A 2 54.69 15.90 13.63
N LYS A 3 55.20 15.69 12.40
CA LYS A 3 56.18 14.74 11.80
C LYS A 3 55.80 13.25 11.93
N HIS A 4 55.37 12.64 10.81
CA HIS A 4 55.61 11.24 10.42
C HIS A 4 55.86 11.27 8.90
N ALA A 5 57.05 10.95 8.39
CA ALA A 5 57.82 9.71 8.35
C ALA A 5 57.62 8.96 7.02
N THR A 6 58.75 8.87 6.31
CA THR A 6 59.06 8.35 4.97
C THR A 6 58.92 6.83 4.85
N GLY A 7 58.71 6.31 3.63
CA GLY A 7 59.20 4.99 3.23
C GLY A 7 58.48 4.32 2.05
N GLN A 8 59.05 4.45 0.85
CA GLN A 8 58.72 3.68 -0.36
C GLN A 8 59.59 2.40 -0.46
N SER A 9 59.07 1.36 -1.12
CA SER A 9 59.71 0.59 -2.23
C SER A 9 58.81 -0.64 -2.55
N GLU A 10 58.17 -0.71 -3.72
CA GLU A 10 58.62 -1.33 -4.99
C GLU A 10 58.76 -2.87 -4.92
N THR A 11 58.34 -3.73 -5.85
CA THR A 11 57.50 -3.77 -7.06
C THR A 11 57.25 -5.27 -7.33
N VAL A 12 56.18 -5.64 -8.05
CA VAL A 12 56.19 -6.53 -9.25
C VAL A 12 54.72 -6.68 -9.66
N GLY A 13 54.40 -6.21 -10.86
CA GLY A 13 53.09 -6.37 -11.45
C GLY A 13 52.83 -7.81 -11.89
N SER A 14 51.56 -8.18 -11.86
CA SER A 14 51.00 -9.08 -12.85
C SER A 14 49.59 -8.59 -13.13
N ASP A 15 49.40 -8.22 -14.39
CA ASP A 15 48.17 -7.82 -15.05
C ASP A 15 46.93 -8.55 -14.50
N VAL A 16 46.01 -7.79 -13.93
CA VAL A 16 44.60 -8.17 -13.92
C VAL A 16 43.87 -7.07 -14.66
N GLN A 17 43.64 -7.36 -15.94
CA GLN A 17 42.76 -6.62 -16.82
C GLN A 17 41.46 -6.32 -16.06
N GLY A 18 41.14 -5.03 -15.99
CA GLY A 18 39.90 -4.57 -15.39
C GLY A 18 38.73 -5.05 -16.23
N GLU A 19 37.75 -5.67 -15.58
CA GLU A 19 36.49 -6.05 -16.24
C GLU A 19 35.40 -6.43 -15.22
N GLU A 20 35.41 -5.91 -13.99
CA GLU A 20 34.42 -6.37 -12.98
C GLU A 20 33.56 -5.26 -12.33
N THR A 21 33.96 -3.99 -12.37
CA THR A 21 33.17 -2.90 -11.73
C THR A 21 32.00 -2.41 -12.57
N GLN A 22 31.97 -2.72 -13.87
CA GLN A 22 30.87 -2.30 -14.76
C GLN A 22 29.65 -3.21 -14.66
N ASN A 23 29.83 -4.47 -14.23
CA ASN A 23 28.73 -5.43 -14.13
C ASN A 23 27.82 -5.09 -12.94
N GLU A 24 28.39 -4.69 -11.81
CA GLU A 24 27.63 -4.47 -10.57
C GLU A 24 26.82 -3.18 -10.62
N GLU A 25 27.38 -2.10 -11.18
CA GLU A 25 26.65 -0.84 -11.43
C GLU A 25 25.55 -1.03 -12.46
N ALA A 26 25.83 -1.72 -13.58
CA ALA A 26 24.83 -2.06 -14.58
C ALA A 26 23.75 -3.00 -14.04
N GLN A 27 24.10 -3.91 -13.13
CA GLN A 27 23.15 -4.80 -12.47
C GLN A 27 22.28 -4.02 -11.46
N TYR A 28 22.84 -3.04 -10.76
CA TYR A 28 22.07 -2.17 -9.86
C TYR A 28 21.13 -1.26 -10.65
N GLU A 29 21.59 -0.64 -11.74
CA GLU A 29 20.76 0.13 -12.66
C GLU A 29 19.69 -0.75 -13.33
N LYS A 30 20.01 -1.98 -13.73
CA LYS A 30 19.06 -2.92 -14.34
C LYS A 30 18.01 -3.40 -13.34
N ILE A 31 18.40 -3.66 -12.08
CA ILE A 31 17.47 -4.01 -10.99
C ILE A 31 16.60 -2.80 -10.62
N GLN A 32 17.14 -1.58 -10.62
CA GLN A 32 16.37 -0.36 -10.40
C GLN A 32 15.40 -0.10 -11.55
N TYR A 33 15.85 -0.23 -12.80
CA TYR A 33 15.01 -0.07 -13.99
C TYR A 33 13.90 -1.12 -14.02
N GLU A 34 14.21 -2.40 -13.73
CA GLU A 34 13.19 -3.45 -13.61
C GLU A 34 12.22 -3.21 -12.44
N LYS A 35 12.68 -2.66 -11.29
CA LYS A 35 11.79 -2.27 -10.17
C LYS A 35 10.91 -1.08 -10.49
N ILE A 36 11.45 -0.06 -11.14
CA ILE A 36 10.72 1.12 -11.63
C ILE A 36 9.70 0.67 -12.68
N GLN A 37 10.10 -0.18 -13.63
CA GLN A 37 9.21 -0.78 -14.63
C GLN A 37 8.14 -1.68 -14.00
N TYR A 38 8.43 -2.40 -12.90
CA TYR A 38 7.40 -3.18 -12.18
C TYR A 38 6.43 -2.29 -11.39
N ALA A 39 6.89 -1.12 -10.91
CA ALA A 39 6.04 -0.09 -10.30
C ALA A 39 5.22 0.70 -11.34
N GLU A 40 5.79 0.98 -12.52
CA GLU A 40 5.18 1.70 -13.64
C GLU A 40 4.25 0.82 -14.48
N SER A 41 4.52 -0.49 -14.59
CA SER A 41 3.60 -1.48 -15.19
C SER A 41 2.47 -1.89 -14.25
N ARG A 42 2.65 -1.69 -12.93
CA ARG A 42 1.56 -1.50 -11.96
C ARG A 42 1.04 -0.06 -11.93
N GLY A 43 1.33 0.71 -12.97
CA GLY A 43 0.72 1.99 -13.22
C GLY A 43 -0.79 1.83 -13.10
N CYS A 44 -1.31 2.21 -11.94
CA CYS A 44 -2.66 2.73 -11.81
C CYS A 44 -2.63 4.08 -12.54
N GLN A 45 -2.45 4.03 -13.85
CA GLN A 45 -2.91 5.09 -14.70
C GLN A 45 -4.42 4.99 -14.58
N SER A 46 -4.96 5.79 -13.67
CA SER A 46 -6.37 6.07 -13.52
C SER A 46 -6.85 6.74 -14.80
N LYS A 47 -6.87 5.97 -15.90
CA LYS A 47 -7.82 6.20 -16.97
C LYS A 47 -9.14 5.97 -16.27
N THR A 48 -9.80 7.09 -15.97
CA THR A 48 -11.18 7.19 -15.54
C THR A 48 -11.92 5.97 -16.07
N LEU A 49 -12.33 5.05 -15.18
CA LEU A 49 -13.30 4.03 -15.53
C LEU A 49 -14.57 4.81 -15.87
N GLY A 50 -14.65 5.33 -17.10
CA GLY A 50 -15.81 6.04 -17.60
C GLY A 50 -16.99 5.09 -17.46
N ALA A 51 -17.95 5.48 -16.61
CA ALA A 51 -19.09 4.69 -16.09
C ALA A 51 -18.93 4.03 -14.70
N SER A 52 -17.90 4.33 -13.91
CA SER A 52 -17.70 3.75 -12.56
C SER A 52 -18.59 4.33 -11.46
N GLY A 53 -19.37 5.39 -11.70
CA GLY A 53 -20.16 6.03 -10.65
C GLY A 53 -21.15 5.08 -9.96
N HIS A 54 -21.67 4.09 -10.69
CA HIS A 54 -22.56 3.05 -10.19
C HIS A 54 -21.85 1.80 -9.66
N LEU A 55 -20.52 1.72 -9.78
CA LEU A 55 -19.76 0.57 -9.29
C LEU A 55 -19.90 0.46 -7.78
N LEU A 56 -20.52 -0.62 -7.31
CA LEU A 56 -20.65 -0.90 -5.89
C LEU A 56 -19.32 -1.39 -5.32
N VAL A 57 -18.75 -0.58 -4.44
CA VAL A 57 -17.53 -0.90 -3.69
C VAL A 57 -17.88 -1.69 -2.42
N CYS A 58 -18.98 -1.34 -1.75
CA CYS A 58 -19.48 -2.08 -0.59
C CYS A 58 -20.82 -2.75 -0.90
N ARG A 59 -20.83 -4.09 -0.96
CA ARG A 59 -22.07 -4.84 -1.15
C ARG A 59 -23.04 -4.75 0.02
N CYS A 60 -22.52 -4.74 1.26
CA CYS A 60 -23.37 -4.80 2.45
C CYS A 60 -24.05 -3.47 2.78
N GLU A 61 -23.42 -2.36 2.40
CA GLU A 61 -23.90 -0.99 2.67
C GLU A 61 -24.31 -0.27 1.37
N GLU A 62 -24.27 -0.99 0.25
CA GLU A 62 -24.60 -0.50 -1.10
C GLU A 62 -23.86 0.80 -1.49
N VAL A 63 -22.61 0.95 -1.02
CA VAL A 63 -21.79 2.13 -1.26
C VAL A 63 -21.14 2.05 -2.64
N SER A 64 -21.41 3.05 -3.48
CA SER A 64 -20.82 3.18 -4.81
C SER A 64 -19.51 3.97 -4.83
N MET A 65 -18.76 3.84 -5.92
CA MET A 65 -17.54 4.63 -6.13
C MET A 65 -17.82 6.14 -6.12
N ALA A 66 -18.92 6.59 -6.72
CA ALA A 66 -19.30 8.00 -6.73
C ALA A 66 -19.49 8.56 -5.31
N GLN A 67 -20.01 7.75 -4.37
CA GLN A 67 -20.17 8.18 -2.98
C GLN A 67 -18.82 8.32 -2.27
N LEU A 68 -17.85 7.44 -2.56
CA LEU A 68 -16.49 7.57 -2.02
C LEU A 68 -15.79 8.82 -2.55
N GLU A 69 -15.87 9.07 -3.86
CA GLU A 69 -15.33 10.29 -4.49
C GLU A 69 -15.99 11.56 -3.95
N GLN A 70 -17.31 11.55 -3.77
CA GLN A 70 -18.04 12.67 -3.18
C GLN A 70 -17.56 12.94 -1.75
N ALA A 71 -17.38 11.91 -0.92
CA ALA A 71 -16.86 12.06 0.43
C ALA A 71 -15.44 12.64 0.45
N CYS A 72 -14.58 12.23 -0.48
CA CYS A 72 -13.24 12.81 -0.63
C CYS A 72 -13.30 14.29 -1.04
N ARG A 73 -14.20 14.66 -1.96
CA ARG A 73 -14.44 16.07 -2.33
C ARG A 73 -14.96 16.93 -1.17
N MET A 74 -15.57 16.32 -0.16
CA MET A 74 -16.01 17.00 1.07
C MET A 74 -14.89 17.17 2.12
N GLY A 75 -13.65 16.77 1.80
CA GLY A 75 -12.48 17.01 2.67
C GLY A 75 -12.13 15.86 3.61
N VAL A 76 -12.58 14.64 3.31
CA VAL A 76 -12.10 13.43 4.00
C VAL A 76 -10.60 13.23 3.72
N ASP A 77 -9.81 13.12 4.79
CA ASP A 77 -8.35 12.98 4.77
C ASP A 77 -7.89 11.59 5.27
N THR A 78 -8.78 10.78 5.84
CA THR A 78 -8.45 9.43 6.33
C THR A 78 -9.47 8.37 5.91
N VAL A 79 -9.04 7.11 5.80
CA VAL A 79 -9.94 5.98 5.54
C VAL A 79 -10.97 5.82 6.66
N ARG A 80 -10.61 6.18 7.90
CA ARG A 80 -11.55 6.20 9.03
C ARG A 80 -12.65 7.24 8.83
N GLN A 81 -12.29 8.45 8.40
CA GLN A 81 -13.27 9.47 8.04
C GLN A 81 -14.13 9.04 6.86
N LEU A 82 -13.56 8.38 5.84
CA LEU A 82 -14.29 7.82 4.71
C LEU A 82 -15.33 6.79 5.17
N LYS A 83 -14.93 5.88 6.07
CA LYS A 83 -15.83 4.91 6.74
C LYS A 83 -16.97 5.62 7.48
N MET A 84 -16.68 6.66 8.25
CA MET A 84 -17.72 7.40 8.99
C MET A 84 -18.67 8.15 8.08
N ALA A 85 -18.16 8.74 6.99
CA ALA A 85 -18.96 9.51 6.03
C ALA A 85 -19.88 8.63 5.16
N THR A 86 -19.43 7.43 4.78
CA THR A 86 -20.11 6.61 3.76
C THR A 86 -20.61 5.26 4.29
N ARG A 87 -20.30 4.91 5.54
CA ARG A 87 -20.49 3.57 6.13
C ARG A 87 -19.74 2.44 5.43
N VAL A 88 -18.86 2.72 4.48
CA VAL A 88 -18.04 1.68 3.85
C VAL A 88 -17.31 0.87 4.94
N THR A 89 -17.29 -0.47 4.80
CA THR A 89 -16.77 -1.44 5.79
C THR A 89 -17.61 -1.69 7.05
N MET A 90 -18.77 -1.05 7.22
CA MET A 90 -19.61 -1.21 8.42
C MET A 90 -20.69 -2.30 8.34
N GLY A 91 -20.93 -2.88 7.17
CA GLY A 91 -21.99 -3.88 6.99
C GLY A 91 -21.69 -5.25 7.60
N ALA A 92 -22.57 -6.23 7.39
CA ALA A 92 -22.47 -7.57 8.00
C ALA A 92 -21.12 -8.29 7.73
N CYS A 93 -20.45 -7.96 6.63
CA CYS A 93 -19.12 -8.49 6.31
C CYS A 93 -17.98 -7.83 7.10
N GLN A 94 -18.23 -6.74 7.84
CA GLN A 94 -17.25 -5.97 8.61
C GLN A 94 -15.99 -5.61 7.81
N GLY A 95 -16.16 -5.25 6.54
CA GLY A 95 -15.07 -4.86 5.66
C GLY A 95 -14.22 -6.00 5.12
N ARG A 96 -14.55 -7.28 5.35
CA ARG A 96 -13.75 -8.43 4.86
C ARG A 96 -13.47 -8.41 3.36
N VAL A 97 -14.43 -7.92 2.57
CA VAL A 97 -14.32 -7.87 1.10
C VAL A 97 -13.83 -6.50 0.63
N CYS A 98 -14.48 -5.42 1.08
CA CYS A 98 -14.27 -4.09 0.51
C CYS A 98 -13.14 -3.29 1.17
N ARG A 99 -12.69 -3.63 2.40
CA ARG A 99 -11.62 -2.89 3.09
C ARG A 99 -10.32 -2.80 2.27
N PRO A 100 -9.71 -3.92 1.80
CA PRO A 100 -8.45 -3.83 1.07
C PRO A 100 -8.61 -3.05 -0.25
N LEU A 101 -9.77 -3.17 -0.90
CA LEU A 101 -10.09 -2.41 -2.11
C LEU A 101 -10.15 -0.91 -1.84
N VAL A 102 -10.86 -0.51 -0.78
CA VAL A 102 -11.04 0.89 -0.39
C VAL A 102 -9.71 1.50 0.06
N GLU A 103 -8.95 0.80 0.91
CA GLU A 103 -7.64 1.27 1.37
C GLU A 103 -6.67 1.44 0.19
N SER A 104 -6.58 0.43 -0.69
CA SER A 104 -5.73 0.51 -1.87
C SER A 104 -6.14 1.65 -2.80
N TRP A 105 -7.43 1.79 -3.09
CA TRP A 105 -7.96 2.85 -3.94
C TRP A 105 -7.69 4.23 -3.33
N PHE A 106 -8.04 4.43 -2.06
CA PHE A 106 -7.92 5.72 -1.39
C PHE A 106 -6.47 6.19 -1.34
N TYR A 107 -5.53 5.33 -0.95
CA TYR A 107 -4.12 5.71 -0.87
C TYR A 107 -3.43 5.83 -2.24
N SER A 108 -3.95 5.14 -3.27
CA SER A 108 -3.49 5.35 -4.65
C SER A 108 -3.94 6.71 -5.18
N GLN A 109 -5.16 7.14 -4.86
CA GLN A 109 -5.72 8.40 -5.34
C GLN A 109 -5.25 9.61 -4.52
N TYR A 110 -5.00 9.42 -3.23
CA TYR A 110 -4.59 10.47 -2.29
C TYR A 110 -3.30 10.07 -1.54
N PRO A 111 -2.12 10.11 -2.20
CA PRO A 111 -0.86 9.68 -1.57
C PRO A 111 -0.45 10.50 -0.35
N ALA A 112 -0.87 11.76 -0.28
CA ALA A 112 -0.62 12.66 0.86
C ALA A 112 -1.61 12.47 2.03
N ALA A 113 -2.66 11.66 1.84
CA ALA A 113 -3.67 11.43 2.87
C ALA A 113 -3.07 10.81 4.12
N ARG A 114 -3.55 11.24 5.28
CA ARG A 114 -3.02 10.78 6.56
C ARG A 114 -3.31 9.29 6.76
N ARG A 115 -2.24 8.50 6.91
CA ARG A 115 -2.32 7.15 7.47
C ARG A 115 -2.37 7.28 8.99
N GLU A 116 -3.55 7.52 9.56
CA GLU A 116 -3.72 7.39 11.00
C GLU A 116 -3.29 5.99 11.45
N ALA A 117 -2.67 5.89 12.61
CA ALA A 117 -2.10 4.66 13.18
C ALA A 117 -3.13 3.54 13.45
N GLU A 118 -4.40 3.77 13.14
CA GLU A 118 -5.41 2.72 13.11
C GLU A 118 -5.96 2.58 11.68
N LEU A 119 -5.30 1.70 10.92
CA LEU A 119 -6.00 0.88 9.93
C LEU A 119 -7.32 0.42 10.54
N LEU A 120 -8.36 0.25 9.72
CA LEU A 120 -9.69 -0.13 10.20
C LEU A 120 -9.58 -1.36 11.12
N SER A 121 -9.76 -1.13 12.43
CA SER A 121 -9.48 -2.12 13.47
C SER A 121 -10.42 -3.31 13.33
N GLN A 122 -9.90 -4.53 13.43
CA GLN A 122 -10.73 -5.72 13.57
C GLN A 122 -11.11 -5.89 15.04
N ARG A 123 -12.40 -6.10 15.29
CA ARG A 123 -12.95 -6.32 16.63
C ARG A 123 -13.65 -7.68 16.66
N PRO A 124 -13.47 -8.50 17.70
CA PRO A 124 -14.27 -9.71 17.89
C PRO A 124 -15.77 -9.38 18.03
N PRO A 125 -16.68 -10.26 17.58
CA PRO A 125 -16.43 -11.50 16.84
C PRO A 125 -16.16 -11.24 15.35
N VAL A 126 -15.20 -11.97 14.75
CA VAL A 126 -14.77 -11.76 13.35
C VAL A 126 -15.89 -12.09 12.36
N ARG A 127 -16.76 -13.06 12.69
CA ARG A 127 -17.99 -13.38 11.97
C ARG A 127 -19.19 -13.12 12.90
N PRO A 128 -20.35 -12.71 12.36
CA PRO A 128 -21.56 -12.62 13.15
C PRO A 128 -21.85 -13.98 13.80
N VAL A 129 -22.14 -13.95 15.09
CA VAL A 129 -22.63 -15.09 15.88
C VAL A 129 -24.01 -14.73 16.41
N THR A 130 -24.85 -15.74 16.59
CA THR A 130 -26.15 -15.51 17.24
C THR A 130 -25.97 -15.32 18.74
N PHE A 131 -26.95 -14.70 19.41
CA PHE A 131 -26.92 -14.59 20.87
C PHE A 131 -26.95 -15.95 21.57
N GLY A 132 -27.62 -16.96 20.99
CA GLY A 132 -27.61 -18.33 21.52
C GLY A 132 -26.22 -18.96 21.51
N GLN A 133 -25.51 -18.87 20.37
CA GLN A 133 -24.13 -19.35 20.25
C GLN A 133 -23.19 -18.66 21.25
N LEU A 134 -23.39 -17.35 21.48
CA LEU A 134 -22.59 -16.61 22.45
C LEU A 134 -22.88 -17.05 23.89
N ALA A 135 -24.14 -17.33 24.22
CA ALA A 135 -24.55 -17.81 25.54
C ALA A 135 -24.03 -19.22 25.85
N GLU A 136 -23.89 -20.07 24.84
CA GLU A 136 -23.36 -21.45 24.95
C GLU A 136 -21.82 -21.52 25.00
N GLY A 137 -21.12 -20.37 25.01
CA GLY A 137 -19.66 -20.32 25.11
C GLY A 137 -18.93 -20.32 23.76
N GLY A 138 -19.61 -20.07 22.65
CA GLY A 138 -18.98 -19.79 21.36
C GLY A 138 -18.53 -21.02 20.58
N SER A 139 -19.22 -22.17 20.70
CA SER A 139 -19.00 -23.31 19.81
C SER A 139 -19.40 -22.94 18.38
N LEU A 140 -18.39 -22.72 17.53
CA LEU A 140 -18.50 -22.52 16.08
C LEU A 140 -17.81 -23.67 15.34
#